data_AF-Q5CWX4-F1
#
_entry.id   AF-Q5CWX4-F1
#
_cell.length_a   1.000
_cell.length_b   1.000
_cell.length_c   1.000
_cell.angle_alpha   90.00
_cell.angle_beta   90.00
_cell.angle_gamma   90.00
#
_symmetry.space_group_name_H-M   'P 1'
#
loop_
_entity.id
_entity.type
_entity.pdbx_description
1 polymer ?
#
loop_
_entity_poly.entity_id
_entity_poly.type
_entity_poly.pdbx_seq_one_letter_code
_entity_poly.pdbx_strand_id
1 'polypeptide(L)'
;MEDWLPEWVKIGNYELREIYIPKSKKELGICQYNILTSGNKLKKDHEWFLENRIEYSRKNGYCYFHLDLSFGEVRNPHYWRYIGIIKLYKKVQGLLSDHKEHNYLVLYMDSDTMFSRFSVRIEDFHEKMKDSFLYLSVDDNCELQHYLLNVGVLLMSLRRLETLIFCIQVLALQKTQSILSYSSEWSRSGLNDQNIVISVLNDTGRLDIENIQSYCLRKKNSSWLDNEDQWINLNYSKQNKGVVVVPSLYLNQIIRMDYIMKSSELKTNLWLERSWIIHFSGSNRLEQCFMIQKLCLDRIRKFKTKYNHYFKECPEKMEELMTKNELKKIETLFSLKMDSSLDPNNYIGQNYLVWIKDLEQIDLGIRNLSNRYSILIKRYVLIRIIERKS
;
A
#
# COMPACT_ATOMS: atom_id res chain seq x y z
N MET A 1 -19.49 25.40 -6.21
CA MET A 1 -19.54 23.94 -5.94
C MET A 1 -18.89 23.56 -4.61
N GLU A 2 -17.82 24.23 -4.16
CA GLU A 2 -17.14 23.86 -2.89
C GLU A 2 -17.88 24.34 -1.64
N ASP A 3 -18.73 25.37 -1.74
CA ASP A 3 -19.47 25.94 -0.61
C ASP A 3 -20.51 25.00 0.01
N TRP A 4 -20.87 23.91 -0.68
CA TRP A 4 -21.82 22.91 -0.20
C TRP A 4 -21.14 21.73 0.53
N LEU A 5 -19.81 21.62 0.43
CA LEU A 5 -19.04 20.60 1.13
C LEU A 5 -18.99 20.91 2.64
N PRO A 6 -18.74 19.90 3.50
CA PRO A 6 -18.52 20.16 4.92
C PRO A 6 -17.38 21.17 5.14
N GLU A 7 -17.48 22.00 6.18
CA GLU A 7 -16.46 23.02 6.47
C GLU A 7 -15.05 22.44 6.63
N TRP A 8 -14.93 21.24 7.21
CA TRP A 8 -13.63 20.56 7.37
C TRP A 8 -12.97 20.16 6.04
N VAL A 9 -13.72 20.13 4.93
CA VAL A 9 -13.25 19.78 3.57
C VAL A 9 -12.66 21.00 2.84
N LYS A 10 -12.76 22.21 3.39
CA LYS A 10 -12.22 23.44 2.79
C LYS A 10 -10.80 23.20 2.27
N ILE A 11 -10.63 23.25 0.94
CA ILE A 11 -9.39 22.85 0.26
C ILE A 11 -8.18 23.66 0.76
N GLY A 12 -8.37 24.90 1.19
CA GLY A 12 -7.33 25.75 1.78
C GLY A 12 -6.74 25.25 3.10
N ASN A 13 -7.45 24.39 3.83
CA ASN A 13 -7.00 23.83 5.12
C ASN A 13 -5.95 22.71 4.96
N TYR A 14 -5.71 22.26 3.73
CA TYR A 14 -4.82 21.15 3.43
C TYR A 14 -3.64 21.61 2.59
N GLU A 15 -2.48 21.04 2.85
CA GLU A 15 -1.26 21.29 2.10
C GLU A 15 -0.88 20.05 1.30
N LEU A 16 -0.64 20.22 0.00
CA LEU A 16 -0.09 19.17 -0.84
C LEU A 16 1.43 19.30 -0.85
N ARG A 17 2.11 18.54 0.01
CA ARG A 17 3.57 18.54 0.15
C ARG A 17 4.22 17.76 -0.98
N GLU A 18 5.28 18.33 -1.53
CA GLU A 18 6.09 17.73 -2.59
C GLU A 18 7.19 16.88 -1.95
N ILE A 19 7.00 15.55 -1.92
CA ILE A 19 7.96 14.62 -1.29
C ILE A 19 9.11 14.33 -2.24
N TYR A 20 8.79 14.10 -3.50
CA TYR A 20 9.79 13.92 -4.55
C TYR A 20 9.27 14.46 -5.87
N ILE A 21 10.04 15.33 -6.51
CA ILE A 21 9.82 15.79 -7.88
C ILE A 21 11.13 15.63 -8.65
N PRO A 22 11.14 14.91 -9.79
CA PRO A 22 12.31 14.82 -10.66
C PRO A 22 12.81 16.21 -11.05
N LYS A 23 14.13 16.40 -11.14
CA LYS A 23 14.73 17.71 -11.49
C LYS A 23 14.13 18.30 -12.78
N SER A 24 13.88 17.46 -13.78
CA SER A 24 13.27 17.83 -15.07
C SER A 24 11.82 18.29 -15.00
N LYS A 25 11.14 18.11 -13.86
CA LYS A 25 9.74 18.48 -13.63
C LYS A 25 9.55 19.51 -12.52
N LYS A 26 10.64 20.03 -11.94
CA LYS A 26 10.57 21.01 -10.84
C LYS A 26 9.83 22.28 -11.21
N GLU A 27 10.06 22.82 -12.40
CA GLU A 27 9.39 24.05 -12.86
C GLU A 27 7.87 23.86 -13.02
N LEU A 28 7.45 22.70 -13.52
CA LEU A 28 6.04 22.35 -13.65
C LEU A 28 5.40 21.98 -12.30
N GLY A 29 6.20 21.54 -11.33
CA GLY A 29 5.74 21.05 -10.03
C GLY A 29 4.83 19.81 -10.10
N ILE A 30 4.66 19.17 -11.26
CA ILE A 30 3.80 18.02 -11.46
C ILE A 30 4.33 17.12 -12.58
N CYS A 31 4.07 15.82 -12.47
CA CYS A 31 4.50 14.83 -13.43
C CYS A 31 3.27 14.27 -14.18
N GLN A 32 3.48 13.65 -15.33
CA GLN A 32 2.41 12.91 -16.00
C GLN A 32 1.86 11.78 -15.11
N TYR A 33 2.73 11.15 -14.33
CA TYR A 33 2.36 10.12 -13.37
C TYR A 33 2.72 10.58 -11.96
N ASN A 34 1.74 10.50 -11.07
CA ASN A 34 1.84 11.04 -9.73
C ASN A 34 1.48 9.95 -8.72
N ILE A 35 2.20 9.90 -7.62
CA ILE A 35 1.86 9.12 -6.44
C ILE A 35 1.34 10.09 -5.40
N LEU A 36 0.26 9.71 -4.72
CA LEU A 36 -0.34 10.50 -3.66
C LEU A 36 -0.54 9.62 -2.43
N THR A 37 -0.10 10.10 -1.28
CA THR A 37 -0.53 9.60 0.03
C THR A 37 -1.22 10.73 0.80
N SER A 38 -1.94 10.40 1.87
CA SER A 38 -2.57 11.42 2.73
C SER A 38 -2.53 10.99 4.18
N GLY A 39 -2.36 11.93 5.10
CA GLY A 39 -2.42 11.65 6.51
C GLY A 39 -1.85 12.80 7.33
N ASN A 40 -2.14 12.80 8.62
CA ASN A 40 -1.82 13.94 9.49
C ASN A 40 -0.35 14.01 9.92
N LYS A 41 0.45 12.97 9.62
CA LYS A 41 1.87 12.90 9.98
C LYS A 41 2.63 12.01 9.00
N LEU A 42 3.50 12.61 8.18
CA LEU A 42 4.74 11.97 7.69
C LEU A 42 5.67 11.74 8.90
N LYS A 43 5.26 10.98 9.90
CA LYS A 43 6.08 10.70 11.08
C LYS A 43 7.07 9.58 10.78
N LYS A 44 8.18 9.57 11.53
CA LYS A 44 9.25 8.55 11.53
C LYS A 44 8.75 7.11 11.61
N ASP A 45 7.52 6.91 12.07
CA ASP A 45 6.87 5.62 12.26
C ASP A 45 6.72 4.78 10.98
N HIS A 46 6.83 5.41 9.80
CA HIS A 46 6.70 4.74 8.49
C HIS A 46 7.82 5.13 7.51
N GLU A 47 9.02 5.42 8.00
CA GLU A 47 10.19 5.81 7.18
C GLU A 47 10.43 4.84 6.01
N TRP A 48 10.31 3.54 6.24
CA TRP A 48 10.50 2.56 5.18
C TRP A 48 9.45 2.65 4.06
N PHE A 49 8.17 2.79 4.39
CA PHE A 49 7.13 2.94 3.37
C PHE A 49 7.34 4.21 2.54
N LEU A 50 7.78 5.29 3.19
CA LEU A 50 8.16 6.54 2.54
C LEU A 50 9.33 6.33 1.57
N GLU A 51 10.41 5.68 2.01
CA GLU A 51 11.59 5.37 1.18
C GLU A 51 11.24 4.47 -0.01
N ASN A 52 10.48 3.39 0.21
CA ASN A 52 10.02 2.50 -0.86
C ASN A 52 9.31 3.27 -1.99
N ARG A 53 8.40 4.20 -1.63
CA ARG A 53 7.68 5.03 -2.60
C ARG A 53 8.58 6.07 -3.26
N ILE A 54 9.54 6.66 -2.53
CA ILE A 54 10.54 7.57 -3.11
C ILE A 54 11.43 6.84 -4.12
N GLU A 55 11.94 5.65 -3.78
CA GLU A 55 12.78 4.85 -4.68
C GLU A 55 12.03 4.45 -5.95
N TYR A 56 10.78 4.01 -5.80
CA TYR A 56 9.92 3.70 -6.94
C TYR A 56 9.66 4.94 -7.81
N SER A 57 9.42 6.10 -7.19
CA SER A 57 9.24 7.37 -7.92
C SER A 57 10.49 7.79 -8.66
N ARG A 58 11.67 7.68 -8.02
CA ARG A 58 12.96 8.03 -8.60
C ARG A 58 13.29 7.14 -9.80
N LYS A 59 13.06 5.83 -9.68
CA LYS A 59 13.32 4.86 -10.74
C LYS A 59 12.51 5.16 -12.00
N ASN A 60 11.26 5.59 -11.84
CA ASN A 60 10.33 5.76 -12.96
C ASN A 60 10.10 7.24 -13.36
N GLY A 61 10.76 8.19 -12.70
CA GLY A 61 10.60 9.62 -13.00
C GLY A 61 9.21 10.17 -12.64
N TYR A 62 8.58 9.65 -11.59
CA TYR A 62 7.27 10.08 -11.12
C TYR A 62 7.38 11.16 -10.05
N CYS A 63 6.30 11.92 -9.87
CA CYS A 63 6.18 12.85 -8.75
C CYS A 63 5.49 12.14 -7.59
N TYR A 64 5.93 12.40 -6.37
CA TYR A 64 5.31 11.87 -5.16
C TYR A 64 4.90 13.03 -4.25
N PHE A 65 3.62 13.06 -3.93
CA PHE A 65 3.00 14.05 -3.06
C PHE A 65 2.41 13.40 -1.81
N HIS A 66 2.35 14.18 -0.74
CA HIS A 66 1.62 13.83 0.46
C HIS A 66 0.67 14.96 0.83
N LEU A 67 -0.60 14.64 1.05
CA LEU A 67 -1.55 15.60 1.58
C LEU A 67 -1.52 15.59 3.12
N ASP A 68 -1.22 16.74 3.70
CA ASP A 68 -1.26 16.98 5.14
C ASP A 68 -2.29 18.08 5.48
N LEU A 69 -2.70 18.14 6.74
CA LEU A 69 -3.56 19.21 7.26
C LEU A 69 -2.68 20.38 7.70
N SER A 70 -2.84 21.54 7.06
CA SER A 70 -2.11 22.76 7.42
C SER A 70 -2.82 23.54 8.53
N PHE A 71 -4.15 23.51 8.56
CA PHE A 71 -4.96 24.29 9.49
C PHE A 71 -6.22 23.54 9.89
N GLY A 72 -6.59 23.63 11.18
CA GLY A 72 -7.82 23.06 11.73
C GLY A 72 -7.62 21.73 12.46
N GLU A 73 -8.74 21.08 12.78
CA GLU A 73 -8.75 19.82 13.52
C GLU A 73 -8.69 18.61 12.59
N VAL A 74 -8.03 17.55 13.07
CA VAL A 74 -7.95 16.26 12.39
C VAL A 74 -9.31 15.59 12.41
N ARG A 75 -10.03 15.68 11.28
CA ARG A 75 -11.34 15.05 11.11
C ARG A 75 -11.33 14.18 9.87
N ASN A 76 -11.91 12.98 9.97
CA ASN A 76 -12.18 12.10 8.84
C ASN A 76 -10.95 11.83 7.92
N PRO A 77 -9.81 11.36 8.47
CA PRO A 77 -8.56 11.22 7.72
C PRO A 77 -8.65 10.32 6.48
N HIS A 78 -9.55 9.32 6.47
CA HIS A 78 -9.77 8.45 5.31
C HIS A 78 -10.22 9.22 4.05
N TYR A 79 -10.96 10.33 4.23
CA TYR A 79 -11.48 11.12 3.12
C TYR A 79 -10.47 12.11 2.55
N TRP A 80 -9.31 12.29 3.20
CA TRP A 80 -8.28 13.23 2.76
C TRP A 80 -7.72 12.84 1.38
N ARG A 81 -7.79 11.56 1.00
CA ARG A 81 -7.43 11.08 -0.33
C ARG A 81 -8.13 11.86 -1.45
N TYR A 82 -9.44 12.07 -1.31
CA TYR A 82 -10.25 12.76 -2.31
C TYR A 82 -9.90 14.24 -2.40
N ILE A 83 -9.58 14.88 -1.27
CA ILE A 83 -9.08 16.26 -1.23
C ILE A 83 -7.74 16.38 -1.97
N GLY A 84 -6.83 15.43 -1.76
CA GLY A 84 -5.54 15.40 -2.44
C GLY A 84 -5.66 15.19 -3.94
N ILE A 85 -6.56 14.29 -4.35
CA ILE A 85 -6.89 14.06 -5.77
C ILE A 85 -7.48 15.33 -6.40
N ILE A 86 -8.39 16.04 -5.71
CA ILE A 86 -8.95 17.32 -6.19
C ILE A 86 -7.85 18.38 -6.36
N LYS A 87 -6.92 18.50 -5.40
CA LYS A 87 -5.80 19.45 -5.53
C LYS A 87 -4.91 19.13 -6.73
N LEU A 88 -4.56 17.85 -6.93
CA LEU A 88 -3.78 17.43 -8.10
C LEU A 88 -4.53 17.67 -9.40
N TYR A 89 -5.84 17.38 -9.44
CA TYR A 89 -6.70 17.68 -10.58
C TYR A 89 -6.64 19.17 -10.94
N LYS A 90 -6.83 20.06 -9.96
CA LYS A 90 -6.73 21.52 -10.16
C LYS A 90 -5.35 21.95 -10.65
N LYS A 91 -4.27 21.34 -10.14
CA LYS A 91 -2.89 21.61 -10.59
C LYS A 91 -2.72 21.26 -12.08
N VAL A 92 -3.26 20.12 -12.53
CA VAL A 92 -3.27 19.72 -13.96
C VAL A 92 -4.09 20.70 -14.82
N GLN A 93 -5.27 21.11 -14.36
CA GLN A 93 -6.13 22.04 -15.11
C GLN A 93 -5.49 23.44 -15.30
N GLY A 94 -4.64 23.84 -14.36
CA GLY A 94 -3.89 25.11 -14.40
C GLY A 94 -2.64 25.10 -15.29
N LEU A 95 -2.26 23.97 -15.89
CA LEU A 95 -1.09 23.89 -16.79
C LEU A 95 -1.32 24.67 -18.10
N LEU A 96 -0.24 25.05 -18.79
CA LEU A 96 -0.31 25.61 -20.14
C LEU A 96 -0.85 24.58 -21.16
N SER A 97 -1.47 25.05 -22.25
CA SER A 97 -2.14 24.23 -23.28
C SER A 97 -1.32 23.03 -23.74
N ASP A 98 -0.03 23.25 -24.02
CA ASP A 98 0.87 22.26 -24.63
C ASP A 98 1.17 21.10 -23.66
N HIS A 99 0.99 21.32 -22.35
CA HIS A 99 1.11 20.29 -21.34
C HIS A 99 -0.23 19.64 -21.01
N LYS A 100 -1.38 20.26 -21.32
CA LYS A 100 -2.71 19.69 -21.03
C LYS A 100 -3.04 18.44 -21.83
N GLU A 101 -2.34 18.21 -22.95
CA GLU A 101 -2.65 17.10 -23.87
C GLU A 101 -2.20 15.72 -23.35
N HIS A 102 -1.33 15.65 -22.35
CA HIS A 102 -0.86 14.39 -21.79
C HIS A 102 -1.89 13.71 -20.89
N ASN A 103 -1.96 12.39 -20.88
CA ASN A 103 -2.80 11.68 -19.91
C ASN A 103 -2.15 11.67 -18.53
N TYR A 104 -2.60 12.57 -17.66
CA TYR A 104 -2.16 12.65 -16.26
C TYR A 104 -2.89 11.62 -15.42
N LEU A 105 -2.14 10.76 -14.73
CA LEU A 105 -2.65 9.77 -13.80
C LEU A 105 -2.15 10.06 -12.38
N VAL A 106 -2.98 9.75 -11.40
CA VAL A 106 -2.60 9.69 -9.98
C VAL A 106 -2.85 8.30 -9.43
N LEU A 107 -1.83 7.72 -8.81
CA LEU A 107 -1.93 6.52 -7.99
C LEU A 107 -1.99 6.98 -6.53
N TYR A 108 -3.18 6.97 -5.95
CA TYR A 108 -3.34 7.11 -4.51
C TYR A 108 -2.98 5.80 -3.80
N MET A 109 -2.31 5.92 -2.66
CA MET A 109 -1.88 4.81 -1.82
C MET A 109 -2.06 5.17 -0.34
N ASP A 110 -2.69 4.27 0.43
CA ASP A 110 -2.73 4.36 1.89
C ASP A 110 -1.30 4.29 2.46
N SER A 111 -1.08 4.91 3.63
CA SER A 111 0.26 5.06 4.21
C SER A 111 0.94 3.73 4.54
N ASP A 112 0.14 2.70 4.83
CA ASP A 112 0.50 1.31 5.16
C ASP A 112 0.56 0.38 3.93
N THR A 113 0.79 0.95 2.75
CA THR A 113 1.02 0.20 1.51
C THR A 113 2.46 0.33 1.02
N MET A 114 2.96 -0.64 0.27
CA MET A 114 4.28 -0.58 -0.38
C MET A 114 4.25 -1.12 -1.80
N PHE A 115 5.12 -0.60 -2.65
CA PHE A 115 5.42 -1.25 -3.92
C PHE A 115 6.22 -2.52 -3.66
N SER A 116 5.72 -3.61 -4.21
CA SER A 116 6.24 -4.96 -4.08
C SER A 116 6.82 -5.51 -5.39
N ARG A 117 6.68 -4.73 -6.48
CA ARG A 117 7.29 -5.01 -7.79
C ARG A 117 7.57 -3.72 -8.53
N PHE A 118 8.83 -3.30 -8.55
CA PHE A 118 9.25 -2.04 -9.18
C PHE A 118 9.31 -2.11 -10.72
N SER A 119 9.01 -3.26 -11.32
CA SER A 119 8.96 -3.44 -12.78
C SER A 119 7.60 -3.10 -13.38
N VAL A 120 6.53 -3.08 -12.57
CA VAL A 120 5.24 -2.53 -13.01
C VAL A 120 5.33 -1.02 -12.96
N ARG A 121 4.74 -0.36 -13.94
CA ARG A 121 4.74 1.09 -14.08
C ARG A 121 3.32 1.63 -14.19
N ILE A 122 3.10 2.87 -13.78
CA ILE A 122 1.77 3.52 -13.85
C ILE A 122 1.32 3.64 -15.32
N GLU A 123 2.23 3.92 -16.25
CA GLU A 123 1.91 3.99 -17.68
C GLU A 123 1.43 2.67 -18.30
N ASP A 124 1.75 1.52 -17.69
CA ASP A 124 1.29 0.22 -18.18
C ASP A 124 -0.25 0.07 -18.07
N PHE A 125 -0.92 1.03 -17.39
CA PHE A 125 -2.37 1.09 -17.22
C PHE A 125 -3.07 2.08 -18.16
N HIS A 126 -2.37 2.78 -19.06
CA HIS A 126 -2.99 3.76 -19.96
C HIS A 126 -4.10 3.19 -20.81
N GLU A 127 -3.82 2.11 -21.54
CA GLU A 127 -4.82 1.47 -22.41
C GLU A 127 -6.02 0.96 -21.60
N LYS A 128 -5.77 0.46 -20.39
CA LYS A 128 -6.78 -0.03 -19.46
C LYS A 128 -7.65 1.10 -18.90
N MET A 129 -7.08 2.29 -18.79
CA MET A 129 -7.71 3.52 -18.29
C MET A 129 -8.21 4.44 -19.40
N LYS A 130 -8.04 4.06 -20.68
CA LYS A 130 -8.34 4.93 -21.81
C LYS A 130 -9.74 5.51 -21.73
N ASP A 131 -10.72 4.68 -21.40
CA ASP A 131 -12.13 5.06 -21.29
C ASP A 131 -12.66 5.05 -19.85
N SER A 132 -11.78 5.06 -18.86
CA SER A 132 -12.12 5.01 -17.43
C SER A 132 -11.51 6.16 -16.65
N PHE A 133 -12.21 6.62 -15.61
CA PHE A 133 -11.70 7.65 -14.71
C PHE A 133 -11.10 7.07 -13.43
N LEU A 134 -11.48 5.83 -13.08
CA LEU A 134 -11.11 5.16 -11.85
C LEU A 134 -10.78 3.68 -12.12
N TYR A 135 -9.70 3.23 -11.49
CA TYR A 135 -9.26 1.84 -11.47
C TYR A 135 -8.90 1.47 -10.03
N LEU A 136 -9.57 0.45 -9.52
CA LEU A 136 -9.43 -0.04 -8.16
C LEU A 136 -9.57 -1.56 -8.11
N SER A 137 -9.44 -2.14 -6.92
CA SER A 137 -9.57 -3.58 -6.74
C SER A 137 -10.69 -3.96 -5.78
N VAL A 138 -11.08 -5.22 -5.85
CA VAL A 138 -11.88 -5.88 -4.82
C VAL A 138 -11.13 -5.96 -3.49
N ASP A 139 -11.87 -6.05 -2.38
CA ASP A 139 -11.31 -6.51 -1.09
C ASP A 139 -11.12 -8.03 -1.10
N ASP A 140 -10.48 -8.57 -0.08
CA ASP A 140 -10.36 -10.02 0.08
C ASP A 140 -11.66 -10.67 0.57
N ASN A 141 -12.55 -9.90 1.20
CA ASN A 141 -13.87 -10.36 1.66
C ASN A 141 -14.99 -9.87 0.73
N CYS A 142 -14.70 -9.71 -0.56
CA CYS A 142 -15.59 -9.09 -1.54
C CYS A 142 -16.85 -9.90 -1.88
N GLU A 143 -17.02 -11.10 -1.31
CA GLU A 143 -18.32 -11.76 -1.28
C GLU A 143 -19.35 -11.00 -0.43
N LEU A 144 -18.87 -10.26 0.57
CA LEU A 144 -19.71 -9.42 1.43
C LEU A 144 -19.89 -8.04 0.78
N GLN A 145 -21.14 -7.59 0.66
CA GLN A 145 -21.47 -6.34 -0.04
C GLN A 145 -20.75 -5.11 0.54
N HIS A 146 -20.49 -5.09 1.86
CA HIS A 146 -19.77 -4.00 2.55
C HIS A 146 -18.26 -3.99 2.27
N TYR A 147 -17.72 -5.09 1.77
CA TYR A 147 -16.31 -5.27 1.47
C TYR A 147 -16.09 -5.47 -0.03
N LEU A 148 -17.02 -5.03 -0.88
CA LEU A 148 -16.93 -5.32 -2.31
C LEU A 148 -15.62 -4.82 -2.94
N LEU A 149 -15.15 -3.64 -2.51
CA LEU A 149 -14.00 -2.92 -3.07
C LEU A 149 -13.10 -2.46 -1.94
N ASN A 150 -11.79 -2.38 -2.17
CA ASN A 150 -10.85 -1.77 -1.23
C ASN A 150 -10.29 -0.48 -1.81
N VAL A 151 -10.51 0.64 -1.11
CA VAL A 151 -10.14 1.98 -1.60
C VAL A 151 -8.73 2.40 -1.23
N GLY A 152 -7.95 1.55 -0.56
CA GLY A 152 -6.59 1.87 -0.10
C GLY A 152 -5.58 2.10 -1.21
N VAL A 153 -5.87 1.65 -2.43
CA VAL A 153 -5.12 2.00 -3.64
C VAL A 153 -6.10 2.37 -4.74
N LEU A 154 -5.98 3.57 -5.27
CA LEU A 154 -6.82 4.07 -6.37
C LEU A 154 -5.94 4.61 -7.48
N LEU A 155 -6.16 4.17 -8.71
CA LEU A 155 -5.57 4.78 -9.90
C LEU A 155 -6.62 5.61 -10.62
N MET A 156 -6.39 6.91 -10.78
CA MET A 156 -7.38 7.84 -11.32
C MET A 156 -6.82 8.73 -12.42
N SER A 157 -7.66 9.09 -13.38
CA SER A 157 -7.33 10.05 -14.44
C SER A 157 -7.58 11.48 -14.00
N LEU A 158 -6.54 12.31 -13.97
CA LEU A 158 -6.64 13.72 -13.59
C LEU A 158 -7.17 14.63 -14.72
N ARG A 159 -7.46 14.08 -15.90
CA ARG A 159 -8.05 14.83 -17.02
C ARG A 159 -9.56 14.69 -17.15
N ARG A 160 -10.12 13.64 -16.57
CA ARG A 160 -11.55 13.34 -16.67
C ARG A 160 -12.32 14.13 -15.64
N LEU A 161 -13.34 14.87 -16.07
CA LEU A 161 -14.22 15.63 -15.17
C LEU A 161 -14.91 14.69 -14.16
N GLU A 162 -15.16 13.45 -14.56
CA GLU A 162 -15.72 12.38 -13.74
C GLU A 162 -14.88 12.12 -12.47
N THR A 163 -13.55 12.29 -12.52
CA THR A 163 -12.69 12.20 -11.33
C THR A 163 -13.02 13.28 -10.31
N LEU A 164 -13.19 14.52 -10.77
CA LEU A 164 -13.56 15.63 -9.90
C LEU A 164 -14.96 15.43 -9.32
N ILE A 165 -15.93 15.04 -10.15
CA ILE A 165 -17.31 14.77 -9.74
C ILE A 165 -17.36 13.65 -8.69
N PHE A 166 -16.67 12.54 -8.94
CA PHE A 166 -16.60 11.41 -8.01
C PHE A 166 -16.04 11.83 -6.65
N CYS A 167 -14.90 12.52 -6.62
CA CYS A 167 -14.31 12.99 -5.37
C CYS A 167 -15.25 13.93 -4.59
N ILE A 168 -15.93 14.85 -5.29
CA ILE A 168 -16.92 15.76 -4.67
C ILE A 168 -18.12 14.98 -4.12
N GLN A 169 -18.65 14.00 -4.86
CA GLN A 169 -19.78 13.17 -4.42
C GLN A 169 -19.45 12.39 -3.15
N VAL A 170 -18.28 11.75 -3.09
CA VAL A 170 -17.83 11.02 -1.90
C VAL A 170 -17.70 11.95 -0.69
N LEU A 171 -17.10 13.13 -0.87
CA LEU A 171 -16.95 14.12 0.20
C LEU A 171 -18.29 14.72 0.66
N ALA A 172 -19.23 14.95 -0.26
CA ALA A 172 -20.56 15.47 0.04
C ALA A 172 -21.40 14.46 0.82
N LEU A 173 -21.37 13.19 0.41
CA LEU A 173 -22.12 12.11 1.05
C LEU A 173 -21.56 11.71 2.41
N GLN A 174 -20.34 12.11 2.78
CA GLN A 174 -19.84 11.96 4.15
C GLN A 174 -20.81 12.54 5.19
N LYS A 175 -21.53 13.64 4.86
CA LYS A 175 -22.55 14.23 5.76
C LYS A 175 -23.72 13.29 6.06
N THR A 176 -24.04 12.38 5.15
CA THR A 176 -25.14 11.42 5.32
C THR A 176 -24.75 10.21 6.17
N GLN A 177 -23.45 10.06 6.51
CA GLN A 177 -22.98 8.97 7.34
C GLN A 177 -23.55 8.98 8.76
N SER A 178 -23.94 10.15 9.30
CA SER A 178 -24.65 10.25 10.58
C SER A 178 -26.13 9.83 10.50
N ILE A 179 -26.70 9.79 9.28
CA ILE A 179 -28.10 9.45 8.99
C ILE A 179 -28.22 7.98 8.57
N LEU A 180 -27.16 7.39 8.01
CA LEU A 180 -26.99 5.94 7.97
C LEU A 180 -27.05 5.46 9.42
N SER A 181 -28.23 5.03 9.83
CA SER A 181 -28.56 4.66 11.19
C SER A 181 -27.39 3.90 11.83
N TYR A 182 -27.18 4.11 13.13
CA TYR A 182 -26.37 3.25 14.01
C TYR A 182 -26.91 1.78 14.06
N SER A 183 -27.50 1.27 12.97
CA SER A 183 -27.66 -0.15 12.68
C SER A 183 -26.29 -0.74 12.33
N SER A 184 -25.50 -0.89 13.39
CA SER A 184 -24.57 -1.98 13.72
C SER A 184 -23.54 -2.53 12.71
N GLU A 185 -23.51 -2.18 11.43
CA GLU A 185 -22.61 -2.79 10.43
C GLU A 185 -21.75 -1.78 9.66
N TRP A 186 -22.29 -0.60 9.31
CA TRP A 186 -21.60 0.38 8.45
C TRP A 186 -20.62 1.32 9.19
N SER A 187 -20.81 1.51 10.49
CA SER A 187 -20.06 2.47 11.32
C SER A 187 -19.00 1.84 12.23
N ARG A 188 -18.96 0.51 12.35
CA ARG A 188 -18.23 -0.17 13.44
C ARG A 188 -16.74 -0.45 13.17
N SER A 189 -16.21 -0.24 11.96
CA SER A 189 -14.92 -0.83 11.57
C SER A 189 -13.88 0.11 10.95
N GLY A 190 -14.08 1.44 10.98
CA GLY A 190 -13.08 2.38 10.43
C GLY A 190 -13.01 2.41 8.89
N LEU A 191 -14.03 1.87 8.22
CA LEU A 191 -14.16 1.76 6.75
C LEU A 191 -15.10 2.85 6.18
N ASN A 192 -14.99 4.06 6.70
CA ASN A 192 -16.03 5.08 6.57
C ASN A 192 -16.27 5.51 5.10
N ASP A 193 -15.22 5.66 4.31
CA ASP A 193 -15.31 6.13 2.93
C ASP A 193 -15.52 5.00 1.91
N GLN A 194 -14.98 3.80 2.17
CA GLN A 194 -15.14 2.63 1.29
C GLN A 194 -16.61 2.33 0.96
N ASN A 195 -17.46 2.34 1.98
CA ASN A 195 -18.89 2.11 1.83
C ASN A 195 -19.59 3.21 1.02
N ILE A 196 -19.18 4.46 1.22
CA ILE A 196 -19.69 5.59 0.43
C ILE A 196 -19.26 5.46 -1.02
N VAL A 197 -18.02 5.06 -1.28
CA VAL A 197 -17.53 4.80 -2.64
C VAL A 197 -18.36 3.71 -3.33
N ILE A 198 -18.62 2.60 -2.65
CA ILE A 198 -19.48 1.53 -3.18
C ILE A 198 -20.88 2.07 -3.51
N SER A 199 -21.50 2.84 -2.59
CA SER A 199 -22.81 3.46 -2.83
C SER A 199 -22.79 4.41 -4.02
N VAL A 200 -21.85 5.37 -4.06
CA VAL A 200 -21.73 6.35 -5.16
C VAL A 200 -21.62 5.65 -6.50
N LEU A 201 -20.75 4.64 -6.59
CA LEU A 201 -20.55 3.93 -7.84
C LEU A 201 -21.74 3.03 -8.20
N ASN A 202 -22.43 2.45 -7.23
CA ASN A 202 -23.65 1.67 -7.46
C ASN A 202 -24.81 2.56 -7.94
N ASP A 203 -25.08 3.65 -7.22
CA ASP A 203 -26.20 4.56 -7.48
C ASP A 203 -26.05 5.28 -8.83
N THR A 204 -24.81 5.41 -9.32
CA THR A 204 -24.50 5.96 -10.65
C THR A 204 -24.44 4.88 -11.75
N GLY A 205 -24.76 3.62 -11.44
CA GLY A 205 -24.72 2.50 -12.38
C GLY A 205 -23.32 2.07 -12.83
N ARG A 206 -22.28 2.55 -12.13
CA ARG A 206 -20.86 2.38 -12.46
C ARG A 206 -20.26 1.07 -11.94
N LEU A 207 -20.99 0.31 -11.12
CA LEU A 207 -20.58 -1.03 -10.65
C LEU A 207 -21.52 -2.13 -11.16
N ASP A 208 -20.95 -3.30 -11.38
CA ASP A 208 -21.64 -4.57 -11.58
C ASP A 208 -21.42 -5.44 -10.33
N ILE A 209 -22.25 -5.20 -9.31
CA ILE A 209 -22.08 -5.84 -7.99
C ILE A 209 -22.20 -7.36 -8.11
N GLU A 210 -23.19 -7.84 -8.86
CA GLU A 210 -23.45 -9.27 -9.03
C GLU A 210 -22.26 -10.00 -9.65
N ASN A 211 -21.66 -9.43 -10.71
CA ASN A 211 -20.51 -10.05 -11.36
C ASN A 211 -19.27 -10.05 -10.44
N ILE A 212 -19.04 -8.95 -9.72
CA ILE A 212 -17.92 -8.85 -8.77
C ILE A 212 -18.08 -9.87 -7.64
N GLN A 213 -19.25 -9.93 -6.98
CA GLN A 213 -19.50 -10.89 -5.89
C GLN A 213 -19.44 -12.34 -6.38
N SER A 214 -19.93 -12.63 -7.59
CA SER A 214 -19.85 -13.96 -8.20
C SER A 214 -18.40 -14.39 -8.45
N TYR A 215 -17.52 -13.46 -8.80
CA TYR A 215 -16.08 -13.72 -8.85
C TYR A 215 -15.52 -14.06 -7.45
N CYS A 216 -15.88 -13.26 -6.44
CA CYS A 216 -15.40 -13.43 -5.07
C CYS A 216 -15.83 -14.77 -4.44
N LEU A 217 -17.09 -15.17 -4.64
CA LEU A 217 -17.63 -16.45 -4.18
C LEU A 217 -16.93 -17.63 -4.85
N ARG A 218 -16.67 -17.55 -6.16
CA ARG A 218 -15.91 -18.58 -6.88
C ARG A 218 -14.48 -18.70 -6.35
N LYS A 219 -13.81 -17.57 -6.12
CA LYS A 219 -12.45 -17.54 -5.55
C LYS A 219 -12.39 -18.14 -4.15
N LYS A 220 -13.38 -17.85 -3.30
CA LYS A 220 -13.50 -18.40 -1.94
C LYS A 220 -13.70 -19.92 -1.94
N ASN A 221 -14.45 -20.44 -2.91
CA ASN A 221 -14.79 -21.87 -3.01
C ASN A 221 -13.78 -22.70 -3.82
N SER A 222 -12.85 -22.07 -4.55
CA SER A 222 -11.73 -22.76 -5.18
C SER A 222 -10.61 -23.06 -4.17
N SER A 223 -9.98 -24.22 -4.29
CA SER A 223 -8.66 -24.45 -3.68
C SER A 223 -7.76 -23.28 -4.08
N TRP A 224 -7.17 -22.58 -3.11
CA TRP A 224 -6.33 -21.39 -3.29
C TRP A 224 -5.15 -21.56 -4.28
N LEU A 225 -4.96 -22.76 -4.83
CA LEU A 225 -3.81 -23.19 -5.63
C LEU A 225 -4.11 -23.35 -7.14
N ASP A 226 -5.37 -23.41 -7.59
CA ASP A 226 -5.66 -23.80 -9.00
C ASP A 226 -6.10 -22.66 -9.92
N ASN A 227 -6.39 -21.46 -9.38
CA ASN A 227 -6.65 -20.30 -10.23
C ASN A 227 -5.41 -19.42 -10.26
N GLU A 228 -4.69 -19.51 -11.38
CA GLU A 228 -3.95 -18.36 -11.86
C GLU A 228 -4.94 -17.21 -12.01
N ASP A 229 -5.11 -16.38 -10.97
CA ASP A 229 -5.76 -15.08 -11.09
C ASP A 229 -5.17 -14.47 -12.37
N GLN A 230 -6.06 -14.17 -13.32
CA GLN A 230 -5.75 -13.50 -14.59
C GLN A 230 -6.12 -12.04 -14.45
N TRP A 231 -5.41 -11.20 -15.19
CA TRP A 231 -5.72 -9.78 -15.21
C TRP A 231 -7.04 -9.61 -15.98
N ILE A 232 -8.13 -9.41 -15.25
CA ILE A 232 -9.48 -9.26 -15.81
C ILE A 232 -10.18 -8.05 -15.19
N ASN A 233 -10.94 -7.32 -16.00
CA ASN A 233 -11.88 -6.34 -15.47
C ASN A 233 -13.12 -7.08 -14.96
N LEU A 234 -13.29 -7.14 -13.65
CA LEU A 234 -14.43 -7.72 -12.95
C LEU A 234 -15.70 -6.87 -13.11
N ASN A 235 -15.56 -5.60 -13.50
CA ASN A 235 -16.67 -4.70 -13.78
C ASN A 235 -17.07 -4.74 -15.26
N TYR A 236 -17.13 -5.95 -15.84
CA TYR A 236 -17.43 -6.15 -17.24
C TYR A 236 -18.95 -6.18 -17.47
N SER A 237 -19.48 -5.13 -18.08
CA SER A 237 -20.86 -5.09 -18.56
C SER A 237 -20.91 -4.82 -20.07
N LYS A 238 -22.07 -5.02 -20.71
CA LYS A 238 -22.27 -4.71 -22.15
C LYS A 238 -22.00 -3.24 -22.50
N GLN A 239 -21.98 -2.34 -21.50
CA GLN A 239 -21.69 -0.92 -21.66
C GLN A 239 -20.45 -0.52 -20.86
N ASN A 240 -19.70 0.46 -21.36
CA ASN A 240 -18.57 1.00 -20.62
C ASN A 240 -19.06 1.74 -19.36
N LYS A 241 -18.68 1.24 -18.19
CA LYS A 241 -19.00 1.84 -16.90
C LYS A 241 -18.03 2.95 -16.49
N GLY A 242 -16.90 3.14 -17.18
CA GLY A 242 -15.90 4.16 -16.84
C GLY A 242 -15.14 3.89 -15.54
N VAL A 243 -15.32 2.70 -14.96
CA VAL A 243 -14.63 2.21 -13.75
C VAL A 243 -14.12 0.80 -14.04
N VAL A 244 -12.85 0.55 -13.74
CA VAL A 244 -12.23 -0.76 -13.85
C VAL A 244 -12.06 -1.34 -12.46
N VAL A 245 -12.56 -2.56 -12.24
CA VAL A 245 -12.37 -3.31 -10.98
C VAL A 245 -11.56 -4.55 -11.30
N VAL A 246 -10.48 -4.79 -10.54
CA VAL A 246 -9.61 -5.96 -10.75
C VAL A 246 -9.46 -6.79 -9.47
N PRO A 247 -8.96 -8.04 -9.58
CA PRO A 247 -8.57 -8.81 -8.40
C PRO A 247 -7.54 -8.05 -7.53
N SER A 248 -7.65 -8.20 -6.20
CA SER A 248 -6.77 -7.55 -5.21
C SER A 248 -5.29 -7.76 -5.52
N LEU A 249 -4.92 -8.97 -5.94
CA LEU A 249 -3.57 -9.37 -6.34
C LEU A 249 -2.87 -8.37 -7.29
N TYR A 250 -3.59 -7.74 -8.22
CA TYR A 250 -2.97 -6.93 -9.27
C TYR A 250 -2.69 -5.49 -8.91
N LEU A 251 -3.39 -4.94 -7.93
CA LEU A 251 -3.36 -3.51 -7.62
C LEU A 251 -3.17 -3.22 -6.14
N ASN A 252 -3.70 -4.08 -5.26
CA ASN A 252 -3.84 -3.81 -3.84
C ASN A 252 -3.90 -5.14 -3.10
N GLN A 253 -2.80 -5.90 -3.10
CA GLN A 253 -2.77 -7.20 -2.44
C GLN A 253 -2.86 -6.98 -0.93
N ILE A 254 -3.99 -7.34 -0.33
CA ILE A 254 -4.20 -7.18 1.10
C ILE A 254 -3.46 -8.31 1.82
N ILE A 255 -2.64 -7.92 2.80
CA ILE A 255 -1.96 -8.85 3.70
C ILE A 255 -2.30 -8.41 5.12
N ARG A 256 -2.84 -9.37 5.87
CA ARG A 256 -3.21 -9.18 7.27
C ARG A 256 -2.32 -10.04 8.17
N MET A 257 -2.21 -9.63 9.41
CA MET A 257 -1.33 -10.27 10.39
C MET A 257 -1.74 -11.74 10.62
N ASP A 258 -3.03 -12.05 10.64
CA ASP A 258 -3.54 -13.42 10.79
C ASP A 258 -3.14 -14.33 9.63
N TYR A 259 -3.03 -13.80 8.41
CA TYR A 259 -2.53 -14.56 7.25
C TYR A 259 -1.07 -14.93 7.46
N ILE A 260 -0.25 -13.98 7.92
CA ILE A 260 1.17 -14.19 8.20
C ILE A 260 1.36 -15.26 9.28
N MET A 261 0.51 -15.28 10.30
CA MET A 261 0.55 -16.33 11.32
C MET A 261 0.24 -17.72 10.76
N LYS A 262 -0.81 -17.84 9.94
CA LYS A 262 -1.21 -19.11 9.29
C LYS A 262 -0.24 -19.58 8.20
N SER A 263 0.53 -18.68 7.59
CA SER A 263 1.45 -19.01 6.49
C SER A 263 2.54 -20.02 6.87
N SER A 264 2.90 -20.06 8.16
CA SER A 264 3.86 -21.02 8.70
C SER A 264 3.36 -22.48 8.61
N GLU A 265 2.04 -22.68 8.65
CA GLU A 265 1.39 -23.99 8.49
C GLU A 265 1.30 -24.40 7.01
N LEU A 266 1.09 -23.42 6.12
CA LEU A 266 0.76 -23.65 4.72
C LEU A 266 1.98 -23.75 3.78
N LYS A 267 3.20 -23.41 4.25
CA LYS A 267 4.44 -23.33 3.42
C LYS A 267 4.28 -22.44 2.17
N THR A 268 3.32 -21.52 2.17
CA THR A 268 3.03 -20.63 1.03
C THR A 268 3.64 -19.25 1.27
N ASN A 269 4.38 -18.72 0.30
CA ASN A 269 4.83 -17.34 0.33
C ASN A 269 3.64 -16.41 0.05
N LEU A 270 3.28 -15.58 1.03
CA LEU A 270 2.20 -14.60 0.90
C LEU A 270 2.58 -13.42 -0.01
N TRP A 271 3.87 -13.15 -0.22
CA TRP A 271 4.32 -12.24 -1.26
C TRP A 271 4.31 -12.95 -2.62
N LEU A 272 3.23 -12.75 -3.36
CA LEU A 272 3.05 -13.31 -4.69
C LEU A 272 3.82 -12.48 -5.72
N GLU A 273 4.52 -13.13 -6.66
CA GLU A 273 5.37 -12.44 -7.65
C GLU A 273 4.57 -11.53 -8.60
N ARG A 274 3.28 -11.83 -8.77
CA ARG A 274 2.36 -11.05 -9.60
C ARG A 274 1.91 -9.75 -8.93
N SER A 275 2.10 -9.60 -7.62
CA SER A 275 1.64 -8.44 -6.86
C SER A 275 2.42 -7.19 -7.22
N TRP A 276 1.69 -6.10 -7.52
CA TRP A 276 2.29 -4.80 -7.73
C TRP A 276 2.49 -4.06 -6.40
N ILE A 277 1.42 -3.95 -5.61
CA ILE A 277 1.38 -3.24 -4.33
C ILE A 277 0.85 -4.20 -3.27
N ILE A 278 1.50 -4.18 -2.11
CA ILE A 278 1.05 -4.88 -0.91
C ILE A 278 0.46 -3.85 0.05
N HIS A 279 -0.67 -4.17 0.65
CA HIS A 279 -1.39 -3.35 1.62
C HIS A 279 -1.49 -4.09 2.95
N PHE A 280 -0.84 -3.53 3.97
CA PHE A 280 -0.80 -4.09 5.32
C PHE A 280 -2.04 -3.70 6.13
N SER A 281 -3.22 -4.03 5.61
CA SER A 281 -4.50 -3.55 6.10
C SER A 281 -4.79 -3.98 7.55
N GLY A 282 -5.33 -3.06 8.35
CA GLY A 282 -5.80 -3.33 9.70
C GLY A 282 -4.69 -3.63 10.72
N SER A 283 -3.45 -3.26 10.40
CA SER A 283 -2.29 -3.52 11.25
C SER A 283 -1.70 -2.24 11.82
N ASN A 284 -1.19 -2.32 13.05
CA ASN A 284 -0.46 -1.21 13.67
C ASN A 284 1.01 -1.18 13.20
N ARG A 285 1.74 -0.11 13.53
CA ARG A 285 3.15 0.08 13.14
C ARG A 285 4.03 -1.16 13.42
N LEU A 286 3.94 -1.74 14.62
CA LEU A 286 4.80 -2.86 15.00
C LEU A 286 4.44 -4.13 14.21
N GLU A 287 3.15 -4.38 14.00
CA GLU A 287 2.67 -5.47 13.15
C GLU A 287 3.15 -5.28 11.70
N GLN A 288 3.08 -4.06 11.16
CA GLN A 288 3.59 -3.73 9.82
C GLN A 288 5.07 -4.03 9.69
N CYS A 289 5.90 -3.53 10.63
CA CYS A 289 7.34 -3.80 10.62
C CYS A 289 7.63 -5.30 10.65
N PHE A 290 6.92 -6.04 11.51
CA PHE A 290 7.05 -7.49 11.60
C PHE A 290 6.68 -8.20 10.29
N MET A 291 5.52 -7.86 9.71
CA MET A 291 5.06 -8.46 8.46
C MET A 291 6.03 -8.18 7.30
N ILE A 292 6.52 -6.95 7.17
CA ILE A 292 7.55 -6.61 6.17
C ILE A 292 8.79 -7.46 6.40
N GLN A 293 9.25 -7.58 7.65
CA GLN A 293 10.42 -8.38 7.98
C GLN A 293 10.27 -9.84 7.54
N LYS A 294 9.14 -10.44 7.91
CA LYS A 294 8.82 -11.82 7.57
C LYS A 294 8.74 -12.05 6.06
N LEU A 295 7.96 -11.22 5.36
CA LEU A 295 7.75 -11.32 3.91
C LEU A 295 9.05 -11.15 3.13
N CYS A 296 9.88 -10.17 3.49
CA CYS A 296 11.17 -9.94 2.84
C CYS A 296 12.16 -11.09 3.07
N LEU A 297 12.23 -11.63 4.28
CA LEU A 297 13.09 -12.78 4.57
C LEU A 297 12.65 -14.04 3.83
N ASP A 298 11.35 -14.31 3.80
CA ASP A 298 10.80 -15.46 3.06
C ASP A 298 11.05 -15.31 1.55
N ARG A 299 10.93 -14.09 1.02
CA ARG A 299 11.33 -13.76 -0.36
C ARG A 299 12.82 -14.01 -0.60
N ILE A 300 13.71 -13.47 0.24
CA ILE A 300 15.17 -13.67 0.11
C ILE A 300 15.54 -15.16 0.15
N ARG A 301 14.94 -15.92 1.07
CA ARG A 301 15.16 -17.38 1.18
C ARG A 301 14.72 -18.12 -0.08
N LYS A 302 13.57 -17.76 -0.66
CA LYS A 302 13.05 -18.36 -1.91
C LYS A 302 13.96 -18.06 -3.10
N PHE A 303 14.50 -16.84 -3.21
CA PHE A 303 15.23 -16.39 -4.40
C PHE A 303 16.76 -16.39 -4.27
N LYS A 304 17.31 -17.13 -3.30
CA LYS A 304 18.74 -17.16 -2.90
C LYS A 304 19.78 -17.44 -4.01
N THR A 305 19.41 -17.57 -5.28
CA THR A 305 20.33 -18.05 -6.33
C THR A 305 20.33 -17.33 -7.68
N LYS A 306 19.45 -16.36 -8.04
CA LYS A 306 19.47 -15.84 -9.43
C LYS A 306 19.27 -14.34 -9.74
N TYR A 307 18.80 -13.48 -8.82
CA TYR A 307 18.40 -12.13 -9.27
C TYR A 307 18.68 -11.01 -8.25
N ASN A 308 19.76 -10.26 -8.48
CA ASN A 308 20.17 -9.07 -7.70
C ASN A 308 19.20 -7.87 -7.82
N HIS A 309 18.21 -7.92 -8.70
CA HIS A 309 17.31 -6.79 -8.97
C HIS A 309 16.08 -6.72 -8.04
N TYR A 310 15.78 -7.76 -7.26
CA TYR A 310 14.60 -7.83 -6.37
C TYR A 310 14.82 -7.32 -4.94
N PHE A 311 15.98 -6.71 -4.67
CA PHE A 311 16.35 -6.28 -3.31
C PHE A 311 15.88 -4.87 -2.98
N LYS A 312 15.54 -4.03 -3.97
CA LYS A 312 15.13 -2.63 -3.72
C LYS A 312 13.70 -2.50 -3.19
N GLU A 313 12.88 -3.54 -3.35
CA GLU A 313 11.54 -3.58 -2.76
C GLU A 313 11.58 -3.82 -1.24
N CYS A 314 12.65 -4.44 -0.72
CA CYS A 314 12.83 -4.74 0.70
C CYS A 314 13.80 -3.78 1.38
N PRO A 315 13.65 -3.54 2.71
CA PRO A 315 14.62 -2.75 3.47
C PRO A 315 16.04 -3.29 3.35
N GLU A 316 17.01 -2.40 3.09
CA GLU A 316 18.43 -2.79 3.05
C GLU A 316 18.90 -3.28 4.43
N LYS A 317 18.36 -2.69 5.50
CA LYS A 317 18.66 -3.02 6.89
C LYS A 317 17.40 -3.49 7.61
N MET A 318 17.01 -4.73 7.30
CA MET A 318 15.83 -5.38 7.88
C MET A 318 15.81 -5.38 9.41
N GLU A 319 16.99 -5.45 10.02
CA GLU A 319 17.24 -5.44 11.47
C GLU A 319 16.96 -4.08 12.13
N GLU A 320 16.95 -2.98 11.38
CA GLU A 320 16.67 -1.63 11.91
C GLU A 320 15.17 -1.32 11.93
N LEU A 321 14.31 -2.17 11.35
CA LEU A 321 12.86 -1.97 11.34
C LEU A 321 12.22 -2.05 12.73
N MET A 322 12.82 -2.82 13.64
CA MET A 322 12.32 -3.01 15.01
C MET A 322 13.48 -3.11 15.99
N THR A 323 13.33 -2.47 17.14
CA THR A 323 14.25 -2.67 18.26
C THR A 323 14.07 -4.05 18.90
N LYS A 324 15.10 -4.54 19.61
CA LYS A 324 15.00 -5.79 20.39
C LYS A 324 13.82 -5.81 21.37
N ASN A 325 13.47 -4.66 21.95
CA ASN A 325 12.34 -4.55 22.87
C ASN A 325 10.99 -4.63 22.13
N GLU A 326 10.90 -4.08 20.93
CA GLU A 326 9.70 -4.18 20.08
C GLU A 326 9.50 -5.61 19.56
N LEU A 327 10.58 -6.30 19.18
CA LEU A 327 10.55 -7.73 18.85
C LEU A 327 9.98 -8.54 20.01
N LYS A 328 10.48 -8.35 21.24
CA LYS A 328 9.95 -9.02 22.44
C LYS A 328 8.47 -8.72 22.72
N LYS A 329 8.02 -7.48 22.47
CA LYS A 329 6.61 -7.11 22.63
C LYS A 329 5.72 -7.85 21.63
N ILE A 330 6.16 -7.91 20.38
CA ILE A 330 5.50 -8.65 19.30
C ILE A 330 5.47 -10.15 19.64
N GLU A 331 6.59 -10.74 20.09
CA GLU A 331 6.66 -12.14 20.57
C GLU A 331 5.67 -12.42 21.71
N THR A 332 5.59 -11.51 22.70
CA THR A 332 4.67 -11.65 23.85
C THR A 332 3.20 -11.51 23.43
N LEU A 333 2.89 -10.58 22.51
CA LEU A 333 1.55 -10.44 21.95
C LEU A 333 1.13 -11.70 21.18
N PHE A 334 2.08 -12.36 20.50
CA PHE A 334 1.84 -13.61 19.82
C PHE A 334 1.65 -14.79 20.76
N SER A 335 2.46 -14.92 21.81
CA SER A 335 2.30 -16.00 22.79
C SER A 335 0.93 -15.94 23.49
N LEU A 336 0.48 -14.73 23.87
CA LEU A 336 -0.83 -14.52 24.50
C LEU A 336 -2.02 -14.79 23.56
N LYS A 337 -1.93 -14.40 22.28
CA LYS A 337 -2.99 -14.71 21.29
C LYS A 337 -3.04 -16.20 20.95
N MET A 338 -1.90 -16.88 20.90
CA MET A 338 -1.88 -18.32 20.67
C MET A 338 -2.43 -19.13 21.85
N ASP A 339 -2.13 -18.75 23.09
CA ASP A 339 -2.67 -19.40 24.30
C ASP A 339 -4.19 -19.44 24.35
N SER A 340 -4.88 -18.44 23.75
CA SER A 340 -6.35 -18.44 23.67
C SER A 340 -6.94 -19.50 22.73
N SER A 341 -6.09 -20.25 22.00
CA SER A 341 -6.48 -21.26 21.00
C SER A 341 -5.74 -22.60 21.13
N LEU A 342 -5.05 -22.87 22.25
CA LEU A 342 -4.15 -24.01 22.35
C LEU A 342 -4.80 -25.35 22.77
N ASP A 343 -4.97 -26.20 21.76
CA ASP A 343 -4.68 -27.64 21.82
C ASP A 343 -3.19 -27.87 22.22
N PRO A 344 -2.88 -28.79 23.16
CA PRO A 344 -1.53 -29.01 23.71
C PRO A 344 -0.45 -29.49 22.72
N ASN A 345 -0.78 -29.87 21.49
CA ASN A 345 0.19 -30.42 20.53
C ASN A 345 0.82 -29.38 19.58
N ASN A 346 0.92 -28.13 20.00
CA ASN A 346 1.18 -27.03 19.07
C ASN A 346 2.64 -26.90 18.59
N TYR A 347 2.88 -27.49 17.43
CA TYR A 347 4.07 -27.42 16.58
C TYR A 347 4.47 -25.98 16.16
N ILE A 348 3.55 -25.01 16.27
CA ILE A 348 3.72 -23.61 15.81
C ILE A 348 4.68 -22.82 16.70
N GLY A 349 4.61 -22.99 18.03
CA GLY A 349 5.51 -22.34 18.97
C GLY A 349 6.97 -22.78 18.80
N GLN A 350 7.19 -24.06 18.44
CA GLN A 350 8.54 -24.60 18.24
C GLN A 350 9.19 -24.08 16.95
N ASN A 351 8.48 -24.01 15.83
CA ASN A 351 9.01 -23.47 14.57
C ASN A 351 9.28 -21.95 14.64
N TYR A 352 8.49 -21.21 15.43
CA TYR A 352 8.67 -19.77 15.60
C TYR A 352 9.88 -19.45 16.50
N LEU A 353 10.09 -20.22 17.57
CA LEU A 353 11.31 -20.15 18.38
C LEU A 353 12.56 -20.53 17.57
N VAL A 354 12.45 -21.47 16.62
CA VAL A 354 13.52 -21.77 15.66
C VAL A 354 13.77 -20.58 14.72
N TRP A 355 12.74 -19.91 14.23
CA TRP A 355 12.89 -18.73 13.37
C TRP A 355 13.52 -17.52 14.09
N ILE A 356 13.14 -17.27 15.36
CA ILE A 356 13.78 -16.25 16.21
C ILE A 356 15.24 -16.63 16.49
N LYS A 357 15.53 -17.90 16.78
CA LYS A 357 16.90 -18.40 16.91
C LYS A 357 17.71 -18.26 15.62
N ASP A 358 17.10 -18.47 14.46
CA ASP A 358 17.74 -18.26 13.15
C ASP A 358 18.04 -16.77 12.91
N LEU A 359 17.16 -15.86 13.34
CA LEU A 359 17.42 -14.42 13.30
C LEU A 359 18.56 -14.01 14.23
N GLU A 360 18.61 -14.57 15.45
CA GLU A 360 19.74 -14.38 16.36
C GLU A 360 21.04 -14.94 15.77
N GLN A 361 20.99 -16.08 15.07
CA GLN A 361 22.14 -16.64 14.36
C GLN A 361 22.56 -15.81 13.15
N ILE A 362 21.62 -15.18 12.43
CA ILE A 362 21.92 -14.25 11.34
C ILE A 362 22.53 -12.95 11.90
N ASP A 363 22.01 -12.38 13.00
CA ASP A 363 22.61 -11.22 13.69
C ASP A 363 24.01 -11.58 14.24
N LEU A 364 24.20 -12.77 14.81
CA LEU A 364 25.51 -13.30 15.19
C LEU A 364 26.43 -13.51 13.98
N GLY A 365 25.91 -13.99 12.86
CA GLY A 365 26.64 -14.17 11.60
C GLY A 365 27.11 -12.84 11.01
N ILE A 366 26.24 -11.83 10.98
CA ILE A 366 26.52 -10.46 10.53
C ILE A 366 27.52 -9.78 11.48
N ARG A 367 27.37 -9.92 12.81
CA ARG A 367 28.34 -9.41 13.79
C ARG A 367 29.69 -10.10 13.70
N ASN A 368 29.73 -11.42 13.46
CA ASN A 368 30.97 -12.16 13.27
C ASN A 368 31.67 -11.81 11.95
N LEU A 369 30.90 -11.56 10.88
CA LEU A 369 31.42 -11.02 9.64
C LEU A 369 31.96 -9.61 9.83
N SER A 370 31.20 -8.71 10.46
CA SER A 370 31.63 -7.34 10.78
C SER A 370 32.90 -7.31 11.66
N ASN A 371 32.99 -8.18 12.68
CA ASN A 371 34.18 -8.35 13.50
C ASN A 371 35.37 -8.91 12.70
N ARG A 372 35.16 -9.90 11.82
CA ARG A 372 36.22 -10.41 10.93
C ARG A 372 36.72 -9.34 9.97
N TYR A 373 35.84 -8.53 9.38
CA TYR A 373 36.21 -7.42 8.51
C TYR A 373 36.91 -6.29 9.29
N SER A 374 36.48 -5.99 10.52
CA SER A 374 37.15 -5.04 11.43
C SER A 374 38.57 -5.48 11.78
N ILE A 375 38.79 -6.78 12.04
CA ILE A 375 40.12 -7.35 12.30
C ILE A 375 40.99 -7.32 11.03
N LEU A 376 40.42 -7.63 9.86
CA LEU A 376 41.11 -7.55 8.58
C LEU A 376 41.51 -6.11 8.23
N ILE A 377 40.62 -5.14 8.43
CA ILE A 377 40.89 -3.72 8.24
C ILE A 377 41.98 -3.24 9.20
N LYS A 378 41.91 -3.62 10.49
CA LYS A 378 42.98 -3.32 11.46
C LYS A 378 44.33 -3.92 11.06
N ARG A 379 44.37 -5.16 10.60
CA ARG A 379 45.61 -5.80 10.09
C ARG A 379 46.15 -5.10 8.85
N TYR A 380 45.28 -4.75 7.90
CA TYR A 380 45.68 -4.04 6.68
C TYR A 380 46.24 -2.65 6.98
N VAL A 381 45.62 -1.91 7.92
CA VAL A 381 46.13 -0.62 8.41
C VAL A 381 47.48 -0.80 9.11
N LEU A 382 47.64 -1.84 9.93
CA LEU A 382 48.91 -2.10 10.63
C LEU A 382 50.06 -2.40 9.64
N ILE A 383 49.79 -3.23 8.62
CA ILE A 383 50.77 -3.56 7.55
C ILE A 383 51.16 -2.28 6.78
N ARG A 384 50.18 -1.46 6.39
CA ARG A 384 50.43 -0.16 5.71
C ARG A 384 51.22 0.84 6.56
N ILE A 385 51.12 0.78 7.89
CA ILE A 385 51.88 1.64 8.81
C ILE A 385 53.32 1.13 8.93
N ILE A 386 53.53 -0.18 8.91
CA ILE A 386 54.88 -0.79 8.97
C ILE A 386 55.63 -0.55 7.66
N GLU A 387 54.99 -0.72 6.50
CA GLU A 387 55.56 -0.45 5.17
C GLU A 387 55.92 1.03 4.92
N ARG A 388 55.38 1.96 5.72
CA ARG A 388 55.72 3.39 5.65
C ARG A 388 56.85 3.80 6.61
N LYS A 389 57.29 2.88 7.48
CA LYS A 389 58.34 3.12 8.48
C LYS A 389 59.64 2.35 8.20
N SER A 390 59.60 1.39 7.29
CA SER A 390 60.74 0.81 6.56
C SER A 390 60.98 1.58 5.28
#